data_AF-A0A7V9RBH3-F1
#
_entry.id   AF-A0A7V9RBH3-F1
#
_cell.length_a   1.000
_cell.length_b   1.000
_cell.length_c   1.000
_cell.angle_alpha   90.00
_cell.angle_beta   90.00
_cell.angle_gamma   90.00
#
_symmetry.space_group_name_H-M   'P 1'
#
loop_
_entity.id
_entity.type
_entity.pdbx_description
1 polymer ?
#
loop_
_entity_poly.entity_id
_entity_poly.type
_entity_poly.pdbx_seq_one_letter_code
_entity_poly.pdbx_strand_id
1 'polypeptide(L)'
;MIEAAPPLAELSLVLQETGLVRSLAIACGDLADGFAAPPASQRRMAAHHRAWAGVREIDRQVSALRWRRLAPAALVRKAQRAIDRADVMIGALLPV
;
A
#
# COMPACT_ATOMS: atom_id res chain seq x y z
N MET A 1 -5.16 -2.79 -4.92
CA MET A 1 -3.89 -2.07 -5.16
C MET A 1 -4.04 -0.90 -6.13
N ILE A 2 -4.52 -1.13 -7.36
CA ILE A 2 -4.69 -0.04 -8.36
C ILE A 2 -5.59 1.09 -7.84
N GLU A 3 -6.67 0.77 -7.12
CA GLU A 3 -7.58 1.76 -6.52
C GLU A 3 -6.91 2.70 -5.51
N ALA A 4 -5.78 2.32 -4.91
CA ALA A 4 -5.02 3.17 -3.99
C ALA A 4 -4.13 4.18 -4.72
N ALA A 5 -3.83 3.97 -6.00
CA ALA A 5 -2.91 4.83 -6.75
C ALA A 5 -3.43 6.27 -6.91
N PRO A 6 -4.69 6.53 -7.31
CA PRO A 6 -5.19 7.91 -7.44
C PRO A 6 -5.11 8.73 -6.14
N PRO A 7 -5.67 8.28 -5.00
CA PRO A 7 -5.64 9.09 -3.78
C PRO A 7 -4.22 9.26 -3.21
N LEU A 8 -3.32 8.30 -3.42
CA LEU A 8 -1.92 8.46 -3.02
C LEU A 8 -1.15 9.40 -3.93
N ALA A 9 -1.40 9.39 -5.24
CA ALA A 9 -0.81 10.35 -6.17
C ALA A 9 -1.28 11.78 -5.86
N GLU A 10 -2.57 11.97 -5.59
CA GLU A 10 -3.13 13.24 -5.13
C GLU A 10 -2.46 13.72 -3.83
N LEU A 11 -2.27 12.83 -2.84
CA LEU A 11 -1.54 13.16 -1.60
C LEU A 11 -0.08 13.55 -1.88
N SER A 12 0.61 12.78 -2.71
CA SER A 12 2.00 13.04 -3.11
C SER A 12 2.17 14.41 -3.76
N LEU A 13 1.21 14.85 -4.57
CA LEU A 13 1.22 16.19 -5.17
C LEU A 13 1.04 17.29 -4.11
N VAL A 14 0.10 17.12 -3.17
CA VAL A 14 -0.14 18.08 -2.09
C VAL A 14 1.09 18.21 -1.18
N LEU A 15 1.75 17.10 -0.88
CA LEU A 15 2.92 17.05 0.00
C LEU A 15 4.23 17.37 -0.73
N GLN A 16 4.20 17.46 -2.06
CA GLN A 16 5.38 17.57 -2.92
C GLN A 16 6.41 16.44 -2.67
N GLU A 17 5.92 15.23 -2.36
CA GLU A 17 6.75 14.08 -2.01
C GLU A 17 6.32 12.85 -2.80
N THR A 18 7.29 12.13 -3.38
CA THR A 18 7.02 10.92 -4.19
C THR A 18 7.09 9.61 -3.39
N GLY A 19 7.36 9.69 -2.08
CA GLY A 19 7.58 8.53 -1.21
C GLY A 19 6.41 7.54 -1.21
N LEU A 20 5.17 8.03 -1.05
CA LEU A 20 3.97 7.19 -1.03
C LEU A 20 3.74 6.43 -2.35
N VAL A 21 3.88 7.13 -3.49
CA VAL A 21 3.70 6.52 -4.82
C VAL A 21 4.81 5.50 -5.10
N ARG A 22 6.05 5.80 -4.71
CA ARG A 22 7.18 4.86 -4.83
C ARG A 22 6.95 3.61 -4.00
N SER A 23 6.55 3.74 -2.73
CA SER A 23 6.24 2.62 -1.85
C SER A 23 5.10 1.76 -2.42
N LEU A 24 4.08 2.38 -3.01
CA LEU A 24 2.98 1.65 -3.65
C LEU A 24 3.48 0.86 -4.86
N ALA A 25 4.32 1.46 -5.70
CA ALA A 25 4.88 0.81 -6.88
C ALA A 25 5.72 -0.42 -6.49
N ILE A 26 6.54 -0.31 -5.42
CA ILE A 26 7.32 -1.43 -4.90
C ILE A 26 6.40 -2.55 -4.40
N ALA A 27 5.39 -2.22 -3.59
CA ALA A 27 4.44 -3.22 -3.08
C ALA A 27 3.63 -3.90 -4.21
N CYS A 28 3.29 -3.17 -5.28
CA CYS A 28 2.70 -3.75 -6.49
C CYS A 28 3.66 -4.71 -7.19
N GLY A 29 4.96 -4.37 -7.27
CA GLY A 29 6.00 -5.23 -7.83
C GLY A 29 6.15 -6.54 -7.06
N ASP A 30 6.25 -6.47 -5.73
CA ASP A 30 6.29 -7.65 -4.86
C ASP A 30 5.03 -8.52 -5.02
N LEU A 31 3.85 -7.91 -5.18
CA LEU A 31 2.62 -8.65 -5.40
C LEU A 31 2.62 -9.38 -6.75
N ALA A 32 3.07 -8.70 -7.81
CA ALA A 32 3.22 -9.28 -9.14
C ALA A 32 4.22 -10.44 -9.15
N ASP A 33 5.36 -10.28 -8.47
CA ASP A 33 6.37 -11.33 -8.29
C ASP A 33 5.80 -12.55 -7.58
N GLY A 34 4.96 -12.33 -6.57
CA GLY A 34 4.27 -13.42 -5.87
C GLY A 34 3.31 -14.17 -6.78
N PHE A 35 2.50 -13.46 -7.59
CA PHE A 35 1.59 -14.10 -8.54
C PHE A 35 2.32 -14.85 -9.66
N ALA A 36 3.50 -14.37 -10.08
CA ALA A 36 4.35 -15.05 -11.06
C ALA A 36 5.02 -16.32 -10.50
N ALA A 37 5.21 -16.44 -9.19
CA ALA A 37 5.81 -17.61 -8.55
C ALA A 37 4.81 -18.79 -8.46
N PRO A 38 5.30 -20.05 -8.39
CA PRO A 38 4.44 -21.23 -8.24
C PRO A 38 3.51 -21.14 -7.03
N PRO A 39 2.25 -21.64 -7.13
CA PRO A 39 1.34 -21.72 -6.00
C PRO A 39 1.97 -22.44 -4.80
N ALA A 40 1.67 -21.96 -3.58
CA ALA A 40 2.20 -22.49 -2.31
C ALA A 40 3.74 -22.53 -2.16
N SER A 41 4.50 -21.92 -3.07
CA SER A 41 5.95 -21.80 -2.91
C SER A 41 6.32 -20.79 -1.82
N GLN A 42 7.42 -21.05 -1.12
CA GLN A 42 8.00 -20.10 -0.17
C GLN A 42 8.30 -18.74 -0.82
N ARG A 43 8.72 -18.75 -2.10
CA ARG A 43 8.95 -17.53 -2.88
C ARG A 43 7.67 -16.70 -3.02
N ARG A 44 6.54 -17.33 -3.37
CA ARG A 44 5.24 -16.65 -3.43
C ARG A 44 4.85 -16.06 -2.09
N MET A 45 4.95 -16.85 -1.02
CA MET A 45 4.63 -16.40 0.34
C MET A 45 5.49 -15.21 0.77
N ALA A 46 6.81 -15.28 0.55
CA ALA A 46 7.73 -14.20 0.89
C ALA A 46 7.41 -12.91 0.10
N ALA A 47 7.07 -13.04 -1.19
CA ALA A 47 6.69 -11.91 -2.02
C ALA A 47 5.37 -11.26 -1.56
N HIS A 48 4.34 -12.06 -1.27
CA HIS A 48 3.09 -11.55 -0.70
C HIS A 48 3.30 -10.91 0.67
N HIS A 49 4.17 -11.47 1.51
CA HIS A 49 4.49 -10.90 2.81
C HIS A 49 5.20 -9.54 2.68
N ARG A 50 6.14 -9.39 1.75
CA ARG A 50 6.78 -8.09 1.46
C ARG A 50 5.78 -7.06 0.94
N ALA A 51 4.91 -7.46 0.01
CA ALA A 51 3.84 -6.60 -0.47
C ALA A 51 2.93 -6.13 0.67
N TRP A 52 2.53 -7.05 1.56
CA TRP A 52 1.71 -6.74 2.73
C TRP A 52 2.41 -5.77 3.70
N ALA A 53 3.69 -6.03 4.01
CA ALA A 53 4.50 -5.16 4.84
C ALA A 53 4.65 -3.75 4.24
N GLY A 54 4.82 -3.66 2.92
CA GLY A 54 4.87 -2.38 2.19
C GLY A 54 3.57 -1.60 2.31
N VAL A 55 2.42 -2.26 2.17
CA VAL A 55 1.10 -1.61 2.37
C VAL A 55 0.90 -1.15 3.80
N ARG A 56 1.32 -1.95 4.80
CA ARG A 56 1.29 -1.57 6.22
C ARG A 56 2.19 -0.37 6.53
N GLU A 57 3.30 -0.22 5.82
CA GLU A 57 4.15 0.96 5.96
C GLU A 57 3.49 2.21 5.36
N ILE A 58 2.86 2.08 4.20
CA ILE A 58 2.08 3.18 3.62
C ILE A 58 0.93 3.60 4.55
N ASP A 59 0.23 2.63 5.15
CA ASP A 59 -0.82 2.90 6.15
C ASP A 59 -0.29 3.77 7.31
N ARG A 60 0.85 3.40 7.89
CA ARG A 60 1.49 4.20 8.95
C ARG A 60 1.82 5.62 8.50
N GLN A 61 2.33 5.78 7.27
CA GLN A 61 2.65 7.10 6.71
C GLN A 61 1.39 7.94 6.52
N VAL A 62 0.33 7.39 5.93
CA VAL A 62 -0.96 8.08 5.75
C VAL A 62 -1.60 8.43 7.11
N SER A 63 -1.52 7.53 8.07
CA SER A 63 -1.94 7.78 9.45
C SER A 63 -1.16 8.92 10.09
N ALA A 64 0.17 8.97 9.92
CA ALA A 64 1.00 10.06 10.42
C ALA A 64 0.62 11.42 9.80
N LEU A 65 0.31 11.45 8.50
CA LEU A 65 -0.19 12.66 7.82
C LEU A 65 -1.51 13.14 8.42
N ARG A 66 -2.41 12.21 8.79
CA ARG A 66 -3.67 12.51 9.48
C ARG A 66 -3.42 13.18 10.83
N TRP A 67 -2.55 12.60 11.64
CA TRP A 67 -2.23 13.12 12.98
C TRP A 67 -1.58 14.50 12.93
N ARG A 68 -0.65 14.70 11.98
CA ARG A 68 0.07 15.97 11.79
C ARG A 68 -0.73 17.01 11.00
N ARG A 69 -1.90 16.66 10.47
CA ARG A 69 -2.77 17.52 9.65
C ARG A 69 -2.05 18.16 8.45
N LEU A 70 -1.16 17.40 7.80
CA LEU A 70 -0.31 17.88 6.70
C LEU A 70 -1.00 17.90 5.33
N ALA A 71 -2.21 17.36 5.23
CA ALA A 71 -3.00 17.33 4.00
C ALA A 71 -4.50 17.46 4.31
N PRO A 72 -5.33 17.84 3.31
CA PRO A 72 -6.78 17.93 3.47
C PRO A 72 -7.38 16.64 4.03
N ALA A 73 -8.18 16.75 5.10
CA ALA A 73 -8.71 15.59 5.81
C ALA A 73 -9.55 14.66 4.92
N ALA A 74 -10.27 15.21 3.93
CA ALA A 74 -11.04 14.43 2.96
C ALA A 74 -10.13 13.53 2.10
N LEU A 75 -9.00 14.08 1.65
CA LEU A 75 -8.03 13.37 0.83
C LEU A 75 -7.32 12.28 1.63
N VAL A 76 -6.88 12.59 2.86
CA VAL A 76 -6.27 11.60 3.77
C VAL A 76 -7.23 10.44 4.05
N ARG A 77 -8.52 10.72 4.30
CA ARG A 77 -9.53 9.66 4.49
C ARG A 77 -9.73 8.80 3.24
N LYS A 78 -9.71 9.39 2.04
CA LYS A 78 -9.83 8.66 0.77
C LYS A 78 -8.65 7.71 0.59
N ALA A 79 -7.43 8.19 0.83
CA ALA A 79 -6.21 7.39 0.78
C ALA A 79 -6.22 6.27 1.82
N GLN A 80 -6.56 6.59 3.07
CA GLN A 80 -6.65 5.62 4.15
C GLN A 80 -7.58 4.46 3.80
N ARG A 81 -8.81 4.75 3.36
CA ARG A 81 -9.77 3.71 2.95
C ARG A 81 -9.26 2.83 1.83
N ALA A 82 -8.54 3.40 0.87
CA ALA A 82 -7.99 2.63 -0.24
C ALA A 82 -6.85 1.70 0.23
N ILE A 83 -6.04 2.14 1.19
CA ILE A 83 -5.00 1.34 1.82
C ILE A 83 -5.56 0.27 2.73
N ASP A 84 -6.58 0.56 3.54
CA ASP A 84 -7.26 -0.42 4.39
C ASP A 84 -7.80 -1.60 3.57
N ARG A 85 -8.40 -1.31 2.40
CA ARG A 85 -8.85 -2.37 1.48
C ARG A 85 -7.69 -3.18 0.92
N ALA A 86 -6.60 -2.53 0.54
CA ALA A 86 -5.42 -3.22 0.02
C ALA A 86 -4.81 -4.14 1.08
N ASP A 87 -4.73 -3.67 2.33
CA ASP A 87 -4.22 -4.44 3.47
C ASP A 87 -5.03 -5.72 3.69
N VAL A 88 -6.36 -5.63 3.73
CA VAL A 88 -7.25 -6.79 3.87
C VAL A 88 -7.09 -7.77 2.70
N MET A 89 -7.06 -7.26 1.46
CA MET A 89 -6.95 -8.12 0.27
C MET A 89 -5.63 -8.87 0.20
N ILE A 90 -4.51 -8.22 0.56
CA ILE A 90 -3.19 -8.86 0.52
C ILE A 90 -3.01 -9.77 1.73
N GLY A 91 -3.50 -9.36 2.91
CA GLY A 91 -3.46 -10.20 4.11
C GLY A 91 -4.16 -11.55 3.91
N ALA A 92 -5.25 -11.59 3.13
CA ALA A 92 -5.95 -12.82 2.76
C ALA A 92 -5.12 -13.79 1.89
N LEU A 93 -3.99 -13.35 1.34
CA LEU A 93 -3.06 -14.19 0.56
C LEU A 93 -2.00 -14.88 1.44
N LEU A 94 -1.93 -14.52 2.72
CA LEU A 94 -0.96 -15.08 3.67
C LEU A 94 -1.63 -16.19 4.48
N PRO A 95 -0.93 -17.31 4.74
CA PRO A 95 -1.45 -18.35 5.62
C PRO A 95 -1.53 -17.84 7.07
N VAL A 96 -2.58 -18.26 7.78
CA VAL A 96 -2.85 -17.97 9.20
C VAL A 96 -1.99 -18.84 10.09
#